data_AF-A0A8T0N7V9-F1
#
_entry.id   AF-A0A8T0N7V9-F1
#
_cell.length_a   1.000
_cell.length_b   1.000
_cell.length_c   1.000
_cell.angle_alpha   90.00
_cell.angle_beta   90.00
_cell.angle_gamma   90.00
#
_symmetry.space_group_name_H-M   'P 1'
#
loop_
_entity.id
_entity.type
_entity.pdbx_description
1 polymer ?
#
loop_
_entity_poly.entity_id
_entity_poly.type
_entity_poly.pdbx_seq_one_letter_code
_entity_poly.pdbx_strand_id
1 'polypeptide(L)'
;MWGYRKAPDLEAGGSELLYPGMTESPDLRWAFVRKIYVILAVQLAMTAVVSGFVVKVPTISEFFVSSNAGIALYIFLIILPFIVLCPLHYYHQKHPVNLLLLGLFTVAISFAVGMTCAFTSGKVILEAAILTAVVVVSLTAYTFWAAKRGHDFNFLGPFLFAALMVLMVFSLIQVGLLCLDCHKALFIVLFFWEYE
;
A
#
# COMPACT_ATOMS: atom_id res chain seq x y z
N MET A 1 44.11 51.41 25.66
CA MET A 1 43.74 49.98 25.65
C MET A 1 42.23 49.89 25.87
N TRP A 2 41.45 50.08 24.81
CA TRP A 2 39.98 50.12 24.89
C TRP A 2 39.46 48.75 24.48
N GLY A 3 38.93 47.99 25.44
CA GLY A 3 38.36 46.67 25.20
C GLY A 3 37.02 46.80 24.48
N TYR A 4 36.92 46.24 23.28
CA TYR A 4 35.66 45.99 22.58
C TYR A 4 34.83 44.99 23.41
N ARG A 5 33.74 45.44 24.03
CA ARG A 5 32.61 44.54 24.36
C ARG A 5 31.80 44.38 23.09
N LYS A 6 31.80 43.18 22.50
CA LYS A 6 30.78 42.79 21.51
C LYS A 6 29.43 42.76 22.21
N ALA A 7 28.54 43.67 21.81
CA ALA A 7 27.10 43.56 22.01
C ALA A 7 26.56 42.41 21.10
N PRO A 8 25.35 41.89 21.36
CA PRO A 8 24.91 40.59 20.83
C PRO A 8 24.80 40.62 19.31
N ASP A 9 25.40 39.63 18.65
CA ASP A 9 25.39 39.47 17.19
C ASP A 9 23.95 39.14 16.74
N LEU A 10 23.19 40.19 16.40
CA LEU A 10 21.81 40.20 15.91
C LEU A 10 21.68 39.80 14.42
N GLU A 11 22.73 39.24 13.82
CA GLU A 11 22.81 38.86 12.39
C GLU A 11 23.36 37.44 12.16
N ALA A 12 23.30 36.53 13.15
CA ALA A 12 23.33 35.10 12.85
C ALA A 12 21.93 34.71 12.33
N GLY A 13 21.71 35.06 11.06
CA GLY A 13 20.43 35.13 10.39
C GLY A 13 19.51 33.95 10.64
N GLY A 14 18.26 34.31 10.96
CA GLY A 14 17.13 33.41 10.86
C GLY A 14 17.10 32.74 9.48
N SER A 15 17.47 31.48 9.45
CA SER A 15 16.64 30.51 8.76
C SER A 15 15.63 30.03 9.79
N GLU A 16 14.50 30.74 9.77
CA GLU A 16 13.18 30.19 10.02
C GLU A 16 13.19 28.66 10.19
N LEU A 17 12.80 28.22 11.38
CA LEU A 17 12.47 26.83 11.70
C LEU A 17 11.35 26.35 10.76
N LEU A 18 11.67 26.01 9.52
CA LEU A 18 10.68 25.50 8.56
C LEU A 18 10.30 24.02 8.84
N TYR A 19 11.03 23.36 9.76
CA TYR A 19 10.72 22.03 10.30
C TYR A 19 11.15 21.93 11.78
N PRO A 20 10.31 22.34 12.75
CA PRO A 20 10.61 22.26 14.19
C PRO A 20 10.45 20.84 14.75
N GLY A 21 10.93 19.81 14.03
CA GLY A 21 10.82 18.40 14.42
C GLY A 21 12.07 17.56 14.11
N MET A 22 13.18 18.19 13.71
CA MET A 22 14.36 17.48 13.20
C MET A 22 15.60 17.56 14.12
N THR A 23 15.40 17.80 15.42
CA THR A 23 16.44 17.75 16.47
C THR A 23 16.67 16.33 17.02
N GLU A 24 16.18 15.31 16.33
CA GLU A 24 16.37 13.90 16.69
C GLU A 24 17.68 13.37 16.09
N SER A 25 18.47 12.65 16.89
CA SER A 25 19.69 11.99 16.40
C SER A 25 19.38 11.11 15.18
N PRO A 26 20.24 11.07 14.15
CA PRO A 26 20.01 10.26 12.96
C PRO A 26 19.72 8.79 13.32
N ASP A 27 20.33 8.28 14.40
CA ASP A 27 20.12 6.93 14.91
C ASP A 27 18.67 6.66 15.32
N LEU A 28 17.96 7.63 15.93
CA LEU A 28 16.56 7.47 16.32
C LEU A 28 15.63 7.43 15.11
N ARG A 29 15.92 8.23 14.07
CA ARG A 29 15.17 8.23 12.80
C ARG A 29 15.31 6.89 12.08
N TRP A 30 16.52 6.34 12.01
CA TRP A 30 16.79 5.03 11.41
C TRP A 30 16.13 3.88 12.19
N ALA A 31 16.04 4.00 13.53
CA ALA A 31 15.33 3.02 14.35
C ALA A 31 13.82 3.00 14.09
N PHE A 32 13.20 4.18 13.96
CA PHE A 32 11.77 4.29 13.64
C PHE A 32 11.45 3.72 12.25
N VAL A 33 12.25 4.08 11.25
CA VAL A 33 12.17 3.51 9.90
C VAL A 33 12.27 1.98 9.94
N ARG A 34 13.29 1.43 10.59
CA ARG A 34 13.48 -0.02 10.68
C ARG A 34 12.24 -0.72 11.26
N LYS A 35 11.62 -0.14 12.30
CA LYS A 35 10.40 -0.69 12.91
C LYS A 35 9.24 -0.77 11.91
N ILE A 36 9.03 0.26 11.09
CA ILE A 36 7.97 0.27 10.08
C ILE A 36 8.23 -0.78 9.00
N TYR A 37 9.46 -0.85 8.47
CA TYR A 37 9.81 -1.82 7.43
C TYR A 37 9.68 -3.27 7.91
N VAL A 38 10.00 -3.54 9.17
CA VAL A 38 9.77 -4.86 9.77
C VAL A 38 8.27 -5.19 9.81
N ILE A 39 7.42 -4.25 10.22
CA ILE A 39 5.96 -4.45 10.24
C ILE A 39 5.43 -4.71 8.81
N LEU A 40 5.85 -3.91 7.83
CA LEU A 40 5.45 -4.07 6.43
C LEU A 40 5.91 -5.41 5.84
N ALA A 41 7.15 -5.83 6.12
CA ALA A 41 7.66 -7.12 5.66
C ALA A 41 6.83 -8.30 6.23
N VAL A 42 6.45 -8.22 7.51
CA VAL A 42 5.58 -9.22 8.13
C VAL A 42 4.18 -9.22 7.49
N GLN A 43 3.62 -8.06 7.17
CA GLN A 43 2.30 -7.96 6.53
C GLN A 43 2.31 -8.53 5.10
N LEU A 44 3.36 -8.26 4.33
CA LEU A 44 3.51 -8.81 2.99
C LEU A 44 3.72 -10.33 3.03
N ALA A 45 4.54 -10.82 3.95
CA ALA A 45 4.74 -12.26 4.15
C ALA A 45 3.45 -12.97 4.58
N MET A 46 2.70 -12.39 5.53
CA MET A 46 1.39 -12.89 5.95
C MET A 46 0.43 -12.94 4.76
N THR A 47 0.42 -11.89 3.93
CA THR A 47 -0.41 -11.84 2.73
C THR A 47 -0.04 -12.95 1.76
N ALA A 48 1.24 -13.13 1.46
CA ALA A 48 1.70 -14.20 0.56
C ALA A 48 1.33 -15.60 1.06
N VAL A 49 1.45 -15.85 2.38
CA VAL A 49 1.09 -17.14 2.99
C VAL A 49 -0.41 -17.40 2.91
N VAL A 50 -1.24 -16.42 3.30
CA VAL A 50 -2.71 -16.55 3.26
C VAL A 50 -3.18 -16.71 1.82
N SER A 51 -2.71 -15.86 0.90
CA SER A 51 -3.08 -15.95 -0.51
C SER A 51 -2.63 -17.27 -1.13
N GLY A 52 -1.41 -17.73 -0.83
CA GLY A 52 -0.90 -19.03 -1.28
C GLY A 52 -1.74 -20.20 -0.77
N PHE A 53 -2.18 -20.15 0.50
CA PHE A 53 -3.07 -21.18 1.07
C PHE A 53 -4.43 -21.20 0.36
N VAL A 54 -5.04 -20.03 0.13
CA VAL A 54 -6.33 -19.93 -0.58
C VAL A 54 -6.23 -20.47 -2.01
N VAL A 55 -5.15 -20.19 -2.73
CA VAL A 55 -4.91 -20.73 -4.09
C VAL A 55 -4.71 -22.24 -4.08
N LYS A 56 -4.06 -22.80 -3.06
CA LYS A 56 -3.79 -24.25 -2.97
C LYS A 56 -5.01 -25.06 -2.60
N VAL A 57 -6.01 -24.47 -1.95
CA VAL A 57 -7.23 -25.16 -1.53
C VAL A 57 -8.43 -24.64 -2.34
N PRO A 58 -8.67 -25.18 -3.56
CA PRO A 58 -9.72 -24.70 -4.46
C PRO A 58 -11.13 -24.85 -3.87
N THR A 59 -11.31 -25.77 -2.91
CA THR A 59 -12.55 -25.94 -2.15
C THR A 59 -12.98 -24.66 -1.42
N ILE A 60 -12.04 -23.81 -1.03
CA ILE A 60 -12.34 -22.53 -0.38
C ILE A 60 -12.98 -21.59 -1.41
N SER A 61 -12.34 -21.38 -2.56
CA SER A 61 -12.85 -20.47 -3.60
C SER A 61 -14.20 -20.94 -4.17
N GLU A 62 -14.39 -22.24 -4.36
CA GLU A 62 -15.65 -22.82 -4.84
C GLU A 62 -16.79 -22.62 -3.84
N PHE A 63 -16.54 -22.82 -2.54
CA PHE A 63 -17.54 -22.57 -1.49
C PHE A 63 -17.98 -21.11 -1.44
N PHE A 64 -17.05 -20.18 -1.68
CA PHE A 64 -17.32 -18.74 -1.68
C PHE A 64 -18.22 -18.28 -2.83
N VAL A 65 -18.12 -18.93 -4.00
CA VAL A 65 -18.92 -18.58 -5.19
C VAL A 65 -20.23 -19.38 -5.24
N SER A 66 -20.23 -20.64 -4.80
CA SER A 66 -21.39 -21.52 -4.90
C SER A 66 -22.44 -21.26 -3.81
N SER A 67 -22.05 -20.75 -2.65
CA SER A 67 -22.95 -20.53 -1.52
C SER A 67 -23.32 -19.05 -1.35
N ASN A 68 -24.60 -18.76 -1.13
CA ASN A 68 -25.06 -17.40 -0.76
C ASN A 68 -24.34 -16.87 0.50
N ALA A 69 -23.99 -17.76 1.43
CA ALA A 69 -23.22 -17.38 2.62
C ALA A 69 -21.78 -16.99 2.26
N GLY A 70 -21.19 -17.65 1.26
CA GLY A 70 -19.85 -17.36 0.75
C GLY A 70 -19.77 -15.99 0.07
N ILE A 71 -20.74 -15.65 -0.77
CA ILE A 71 -20.84 -14.34 -1.42
C ILE A 71 -21.03 -13.23 -0.38
N ALA A 72 -21.89 -13.45 0.63
CA ALA A 72 -22.08 -12.50 1.71
C ALA A 72 -20.78 -12.27 2.52
N LEU A 73 -20.02 -13.34 2.78
CA LEU A 73 -18.72 -13.27 3.46
C LEU A 73 -17.69 -12.51 2.61
N TYR A 74 -17.66 -12.74 1.30
CA TYR A 74 -16.77 -12.01 0.38
C TYR A 74 -17.07 -10.51 0.35
N ILE A 75 -18.36 -10.13 0.24
CA ILE A 75 -18.78 -8.72 0.30
C ILE A 75 -18.37 -8.10 1.64
N PHE A 76 -18.58 -8.82 2.75
CA PHE A 76 -18.14 -8.38 4.07
C PHE A 76 -16.62 -8.18 4.13
N LEU A 77 -15.81 -9.10 3.58
CA LEU A 77 -14.36 -8.99 3.54
C LEU A 77 -13.86 -7.80 2.72
N ILE A 78 -14.58 -7.38 1.67
CA ILE A 78 -14.24 -6.18 0.90
C ILE A 78 -14.59 -4.91 1.68
N ILE A 79 -15.71 -4.90 2.42
CA ILE A 79 -16.16 -3.73 3.18
C ILE A 79 -15.36 -3.57 4.49
N LEU A 80 -14.93 -4.68 5.10
CA LEU A 80 -14.22 -4.71 6.38
C LEU A 80 -12.96 -3.82 6.42
N PRO A 81 -12.06 -3.80 5.41
CA PRO A 81 -10.92 -2.87 5.36
C PRO A 81 -11.32 -1.41 5.45
N PHE A 82 -12.42 -1.00 4.81
CA PHE A 82 -12.92 0.37 4.87
C PHE A 82 -13.46 0.71 6.26
N ILE A 83 -14.17 -0.23 6.89
CA ILE A 83 -14.67 -0.06 8.27
C ILE A 83 -13.50 0.03 9.24
N VAL A 84 -12.48 -0.81 9.10
CA VAL A 84 -11.28 -0.84 9.97
C VAL A 84 -10.41 0.40 9.78
N LEU A 85 -10.46 1.06 8.62
CA LEU A 85 -9.73 2.30 8.36
C LEU A 85 -10.13 3.44 9.32
N CYS A 86 -11.42 3.56 9.63
CA CYS A 86 -11.95 4.59 10.54
C CYS A 86 -11.38 4.49 11.97
N PRO A 87 -11.50 3.36 12.69
CA PRO A 87 -10.89 3.19 14.00
C PRO A 87 -9.36 3.18 13.92
N LEU A 88 -8.73 2.71 12.83
CA LEU A 88 -7.28 2.80 12.66
C LEU A 88 -6.81 4.25 12.69
N HIS A 89 -7.52 5.16 12.02
CA HIS A 89 -7.23 6.60 12.04
C HIS A 89 -7.35 7.19 13.45
N TYR A 90 -8.42 6.84 14.17
CA TYR A 90 -8.67 7.34 15.52
C TYR A 90 -7.68 6.78 16.56
N TYR A 91 -7.30 5.50 16.44
CA TYR A 91 -6.47 4.78 17.41
C TYR A 91 -4.98 4.69 17.01
N HIS A 92 -4.52 5.41 15.98
CA HIS A 92 -3.14 5.30 15.49
C HIS A 92 -2.06 5.58 16.55
N GLN A 93 -2.37 6.42 17.55
CA GLN A 93 -1.46 6.77 18.66
C GLN A 93 -1.51 5.79 19.84
N LYS A 94 -2.48 4.86 19.90
CA LYS A 94 -2.62 3.92 21.01
C LYS A 94 -1.98 2.57 20.69
N HIS A 95 -0.78 2.35 21.21
CA HIS A 95 -0.15 1.03 21.23
C HIS A 95 -0.70 0.17 22.39
N PRO A 96 -0.96 -1.14 22.20
CA PRO A 96 -0.72 -1.96 21.00
C PRO A 96 -1.92 -2.06 20.04
N VAL A 97 -3.04 -1.41 20.35
CA VAL A 97 -4.32 -1.55 19.62
C VAL A 97 -4.18 -1.22 18.13
N ASN A 98 -3.40 -0.21 17.77
CA ASN A 98 -3.08 0.13 16.38
C ASN A 98 -2.50 -1.07 15.59
N LEU A 99 -1.61 -1.87 16.19
CA LEU A 99 -1.00 -3.02 15.50
C LEU A 99 -2.00 -4.16 15.30
N LEU A 100 -2.94 -4.35 16.23
CA LEU A 100 -4.02 -5.33 16.08
C LEU A 100 -5.00 -4.92 14.97
N LEU A 101 -5.42 -3.65 14.95
CA LEU A 101 -6.27 -3.11 13.88
C LEU A 101 -5.60 -3.24 12.52
N LEU A 102 -4.30 -2.93 12.46
CA LEU A 102 -3.50 -3.06 11.25
C LEU A 102 -3.38 -4.53 10.80
N GLY A 103 -3.18 -5.46 11.73
CA GLY A 103 -3.18 -6.90 11.42
C GLY A 103 -4.53 -7.39 10.89
N LEU A 104 -5.64 -6.96 11.50
CA LEU A 104 -6.99 -7.30 11.03
C LEU A 104 -7.24 -6.75 9.60
N PHE A 105 -6.83 -5.51 9.35
CA PHE A 105 -6.86 -4.91 8.03
C PHE A 105 -6.03 -5.72 7.02
N THR A 106 -4.81 -6.13 7.38
CA THR A 106 -3.96 -6.96 6.53
C THR A 106 -4.64 -8.28 6.22
N VAL A 107 -5.12 -9.03 7.21
CA VAL A 107 -5.76 -10.34 7.00
C VAL A 107 -6.96 -10.21 6.05
N ALA A 108 -7.81 -9.20 6.24
CA ALA A 108 -8.96 -8.97 5.37
C ALA A 108 -8.55 -8.77 3.91
N ILE A 109 -7.53 -7.93 3.67
CA ILE A 109 -6.99 -7.72 2.32
C ILE A 109 -6.29 -8.97 1.79
N SER A 110 -5.56 -9.73 2.63
CA SER A 110 -4.89 -10.96 2.21
C SER A 110 -5.86 -12.00 1.68
N PHE A 111 -7.04 -12.11 2.29
CA PHE A 111 -8.12 -12.97 1.77
C PHE A 111 -8.67 -12.45 0.44
N ALA A 112 -8.92 -11.15 0.29
CA ALA A 112 -9.38 -10.56 -0.97
C ALA A 112 -8.37 -10.78 -2.12
N VAL A 113 -7.08 -10.60 -1.85
CA VAL A 113 -5.98 -10.90 -2.79
C VAL A 113 -5.93 -12.40 -3.08
N GLY A 114 -6.03 -13.25 -2.06
CA GLY A 114 -6.02 -14.71 -2.21
C GLY A 114 -7.15 -15.24 -3.10
N MET A 115 -8.35 -14.69 -2.93
CA MET A 115 -9.51 -15.01 -3.78
C MET A 115 -9.28 -14.60 -5.24
N THR A 116 -8.75 -13.40 -5.47
CA THR A 116 -8.39 -12.93 -6.83
C THR A 116 -7.32 -13.84 -7.47
N CYS A 117 -6.33 -14.26 -6.68
CA CYS A 117 -5.30 -15.19 -7.11
C CYS A 117 -5.84 -16.61 -7.38
N ALA A 118 -6.91 -17.05 -6.71
CA ALA A 118 -7.48 -18.38 -6.93
C ALA A 118 -8.14 -18.53 -8.31
N PHE A 119 -8.65 -17.44 -8.89
CA PHE A 119 -9.27 -17.42 -10.22
C PHE A 119 -8.33 -17.00 -11.36
N THR A 120 -7.06 -16.71 -11.05
CA THR A 120 -6.06 -16.25 -12.03
C THR A 120 -4.97 -17.32 -12.22
N SER A 121 -4.39 -17.41 -13.42
CA SER A 121 -3.28 -18.33 -13.69
C SER A 121 -2.08 -18.07 -12.80
N GLY A 122 -1.56 -19.12 -12.15
CA GLY A 122 -0.40 -19.05 -11.24
C GLY A 122 0.85 -18.43 -11.86
N LYS A 123 1.06 -18.59 -13.17
CA LYS A 123 2.18 -17.99 -13.90
C LYS A 123 2.09 -16.46 -13.92
N VAL A 124 0.93 -15.94 -14.30
CA VAL A 124 0.67 -14.49 -14.37
C VAL A 124 0.80 -13.84 -13.00
N ILE A 125 0.32 -14.52 -11.94
CA ILE A 125 0.44 -14.03 -10.56
C ILE A 125 1.91 -13.90 -10.15
N LEU A 126 2.73 -14.89 -10.46
CA LEU A 126 4.15 -14.90 -10.09
C LEU A 126 4.93 -13.83 -10.87
N GLU A 127 4.63 -13.62 -12.15
CA GLU A 127 5.21 -12.54 -12.95
C GLU A 127 4.84 -11.16 -12.38
N ALA A 128 3.56 -10.92 -12.08
CA ALA A 128 3.09 -9.67 -11.47
C ALA A 128 3.71 -9.43 -10.08
N ALA A 129 3.84 -10.47 -9.26
CA ALA A 129 4.47 -10.39 -7.95
C ALA A 129 5.96 -10.02 -8.04
N ILE A 130 6.70 -10.60 -8.99
CA ILE A 130 8.12 -10.26 -9.19
C ILE A 130 8.25 -8.80 -9.66
N LEU A 131 7.46 -8.36 -10.64
CA LEU A 131 7.51 -6.99 -11.15
C LEU A 131 7.19 -5.95 -10.06
N THR A 132 6.14 -6.19 -9.27
CA THR A 132 5.77 -5.30 -8.15
C THR A 132 6.85 -5.27 -7.07
N ALA A 133 7.46 -6.42 -6.74
CA ALA A 133 8.57 -6.49 -5.79
C ALA A 133 9.79 -5.71 -6.29
N VAL A 134 10.18 -5.86 -7.55
CA VAL A 134 11.31 -5.13 -8.15
C VAL A 134 11.07 -3.62 -8.12
N VAL A 135 9.87 -3.17 -8.51
CA VAL A 135 9.53 -1.73 -8.49
C VAL A 135 9.53 -1.18 -7.06
N VAL A 136 8.91 -1.87 -6.10
CA VAL A 136 8.84 -1.44 -4.70
C VAL A 136 10.24 -1.38 -4.09
N VAL A 137 11.09 -2.39 -4.29
CA VAL A 137 12.46 -2.42 -3.78
C VAL A 137 13.31 -1.32 -4.42
N SER A 138 13.17 -1.09 -5.73
CA SER A 138 13.90 -0.04 -6.45
C SER A 138 13.53 1.35 -5.94
N LEU A 139 12.22 1.64 -5.80
CA LEU A 139 11.74 2.90 -5.23
C LEU A 139 12.15 3.06 -3.76
N THR A 140 12.12 1.99 -2.97
CA THR A 140 12.56 2.00 -1.58
C THR A 140 14.06 2.33 -1.48
N ALA A 141 14.90 1.67 -2.27
CA ALA A 141 16.33 1.96 -2.31
C ALA A 141 16.63 3.39 -2.76
N TYR A 142 15.93 3.87 -3.81
CA TYR A 142 16.06 5.24 -4.30
C TYR A 142 15.65 6.27 -3.24
N THR A 143 14.51 6.07 -2.59
CA THR A 143 14.02 6.97 -1.52
C THR A 143 14.96 7.01 -0.33
N PHE A 144 15.56 5.89 0.06
CA PHE A 144 16.60 5.87 1.10
C PHE A 144 17.88 6.57 0.70
N TRP A 145 18.33 6.35 -0.53
CA TRP A 145 19.51 7.03 -1.06
C TRP A 145 19.31 8.55 -1.10
N ALA A 146 18.15 9.00 -1.59
CA ALA A 146 17.80 10.41 -1.66
C ALA A 146 17.57 11.02 -0.27
N ALA A 147 16.96 10.29 0.69
CA ALA A 147 16.82 10.73 2.08
C ALA A 147 18.19 10.89 2.78
N LYS A 148 19.16 10.03 2.47
CA LYS A 148 20.54 10.14 2.99
C LYS A 148 21.30 11.33 2.40
N ARG A 149 20.99 11.71 1.15
CA ARG A 149 21.64 12.80 0.40
C ARG A 149 20.94 14.16 0.56
N GLY A 150 19.77 14.20 1.21
CA GLY A 150 18.98 15.43 1.38
C GLY A 150 18.36 15.95 0.09
N HIS A 151 18.06 15.08 -0.88
CA HIS A 151 17.39 15.49 -2.11
C HIS A 151 15.89 15.72 -1.86
N ASP A 152 15.39 16.89 -2.28
CA ASP A 152 13.97 17.23 -2.19
C ASP A 152 13.16 16.53 -3.29
N PHE A 153 12.12 15.76 -2.91
CA PHE A 153 11.23 15.04 -3.83
C PHE A 153 10.14 15.92 -4.45
N ASN A 154 10.37 17.21 -4.62
CA ASN A 154 9.34 18.14 -5.11
C ASN A 154 8.81 17.74 -6.51
N PHE A 155 9.65 17.12 -7.33
CA PHE A 155 9.28 16.61 -8.66
C PHE A 155 8.41 15.35 -8.62
N LEU A 156 8.38 14.62 -7.50
CA LEU A 156 7.64 13.37 -7.37
C LEU A 156 6.14 13.63 -7.09
N GLY A 157 5.80 14.71 -6.38
CA GLY A 157 4.42 15.09 -6.07
C GLY A 157 3.52 15.21 -7.30
N PRO A 158 3.86 16.03 -8.31
CA PRO A 158 3.08 16.15 -9.54
C PRO A 158 2.95 14.84 -10.32
N PHE A 159 4.01 14.02 -10.33
CA PHE A 159 4.01 12.72 -11.02
C PHE A 159 3.05 11.72 -10.37
N LEU A 160 3.07 11.61 -9.03
CA LEU A 160 2.12 10.75 -8.30
C LEU A 160 0.68 11.23 -8.45
N PHE A 161 0.46 12.55 -8.40
CA PHE A 161 -0.88 13.12 -8.59
C PHE A 161 -1.43 12.80 -9.99
N ALA A 162 -0.63 13.02 -11.04
CA ALA A 162 -1.01 12.68 -12.41
C ALA A 162 -1.28 11.17 -12.57
N ALA A 163 -0.41 10.31 -12.04
CA ALA A 163 -0.57 8.86 -12.10
C ALA A 163 -1.86 8.39 -11.38
N LEU A 164 -2.17 8.95 -10.20
CA LEU A 164 -3.38 8.61 -9.45
C LEU A 164 -4.65 9.05 -10.19
N MET A 165 -4.66 10.25 -10.78
CA MET A 165 -5.78 10.73 -11.59
C MET A 165 -6.03 9.83 -12.81
N VAL A 166 -4.95 9.39 -13.49
CA VAL A 166 -5.05 8.45 -14.62
C VAL A 166 -5.61 7.10 -14.16
N LEU A 167 -5.13 6.53 -13.05
CA LEU A 167 -5.64 5.26 -12.50
C LEU A 167 -7.12 5.36 -12.09
N MET A 168 -7.53 6.48 -11.49
CA MET A 168 -8.92 6.70 -11.09
C MET A 168 -9.85 6.77 -12.31
N VAL A 169 -9.50 7.57 -13.33
CA VAL A 169 -10.28 7.67 -14.56
C VAL A 169 -10.30 6.34 -15.32
N PHE A 170 -9.16 5.65 -15.40
CA PHE A 170 -9.07 4.32 -16.02
C PHE A 170 -9.99 3.31 -15.33
N SER A 171 -10.02 3.30 -13.99
CA SER A 171 -10.91 2.42 -13.21
C SER A 171 -12.39 2.74 -13.46
N LEU A 172 -12.77 4.03 -13.52
CA LEU A 172 -14.14 4.45 -13.83
C LEU A 172 -14.55 4.10 -15.27
N ILE A 173 -13.64 4.23 -16.22
CA ILE A 173 -13.86 3.77 -17.60
C ILE A 173 -14.05 2.26 -17.60
N GLN A 174 -13.22 1.47 -16.90
CA GLN A 174 -13.37 0.02 -16.85
C GLN A 174 -14.72 -0.40 -16.23
N VAL A 175 -15.15 0.23 -15.14
CA VAL A 175 -16.44 -0.08 -14.50
C VAL A 175 -17.63 0.37 -15.37
N GLY A 176 -17.58 1.58 -15.94
CA GLY A 176 -18.62 2.11 -16.81
C GLY A 176 -18.72 1.37 -18.15
N LEU A 177 -17.57 0.95 -18.70
CA LEU A 177 -17.48 0.15 -19.91
C LEU A 177 -17.86 -1.31 -19.64
N LEU A 178 -17.51 -1.91 -18.49
CA LEU A 178 -18.02 -3.23 -18.07
C LEU A 178 -19.56 -3.23 -17.97
N CYS A 179 -20.15 -2.12 -17.54
CA CYS A 179 -21.62 -1.96 -17.48
C CYS A 179 -22.23 -1.91 -18.90
N LEU A 180 -21.54 -1.32 -19.89
CA LEU A 180 -21.94 -1.31 -21.31
C LEU A 180 -21.64 -2.64 -22.02
N ASP A 181 -20.56 -3.31 -21.62
CA ASP A 181 -20.10 -4.59 -22.14
C ASP A 181 -20.77 -5.77 -21.44
N CYS A 182 -21.71 -5.62 -20.49
CA CYS A 182 -22.47 -6.80 -20.00
C CYS A 182 -23.19 -7.54 -21.16
N HIS A 183 -23.39 -6.89 -22.31
CA HIS A 183 -23.84 -7.51 -23.57
C HIS A 183 -22.70 -8.05 -24.47
N LYS A 184 -21.43 -7.66 -24.30
CA LYS A 184 -20.27 -8.06 -25.15
C LYS A 184 -19.16 -8.83 -24.41
N ALA A 185 -18.99 -8.61 -23.12
CA ALA A 185 -18.11 -9.32 -22.19
C ALA A 185 -18.50 -10.79 -22.04
N LEU A 186 -19.79 -11.14 -22.17
CA LEU A 186 -20.17 -12.56 -22.32
C LEU A 186 -19.51 -13.18 -23.57
N PHE A 187 -19.32 -12.40 -24.63
CA PHE A 187 -18.70 -12.86 -25.89
C PHE A 187 -17.17 -12.82 -25.84
N ILE A 188 -16.55 -11.85 -25.16
CA ILE A 188 -15.09 -11.73 -25.03
C ILE A 188 -14.51 -12.64 -23.94
N VAL A 189 -15.22 -12.89 -22.83
CA VAL A 189 -14.79 -13.88 -21.83
C VAL A 189 -14.85 -15.30 -22.42
N LEU A 190 -15.81 -15.59 -23.32
CA LEU A 190 -15.83 -16.84 -24.07
C LEU A 190 -14.74 -16.94 -25.15
N PHE A 191 -14.29 -15.82 -25.75
CA PHE A 191 -13.27 -15.85 -26.81
C PHE A 191 -11.82 -15.70 -26.29
N PHE A 192 -11.62 -15.06 -25.14
CA PHE A 192 -10.29 -14.89 -24.53
C PHE A 192 -9.90 -16.09 -23.65
N TRP A 193 -10.84 -16.97 -23.30
CA TRP A 193 -10.55 -18.26 -22.65
C TRP A 193 -10.05 -19.33 -23.64
N GLU A 194 -10.22 -19.14 -24.96
CA GLU A 194 -9.81 -20.13 -25.97
C GLU A 194 -8.41 -19.84 -26.58
N TYR A 195 -7.70 -18.81 -26.12
CA TYR A 195 -6.37 -18.43 -26.62
C TYR A 195 -5.29 -18.30 -25.54
N GLU A 196 -5.38 -19.13 -24.48
CA GLU A 196 -4.21 -19.60 -23.73
C GLU A 196 -4.42 -20.98 -23.08
#